data_AF-A0A1Y2ABX8-F1
#
_entry.id   AF-A0A1Y2ABX8-F1
#
_cell.length_a   1.000
_cell.length_b   1.000
_cell.length_c   1.000
_cell.angle_alpha   90.00
_cell.angle_beta   90.00
_cell.angle_gamma   90.00
#
_symmetry.space_group_name_H-M   'P 1'
#
loop_
_entity.id
_entity.type
_entity.pdbx_description
1 polymer ?
#
loop_
_entity_poly.entity_id
_entity_poly.type
_entity_poly.pdbx_seq_one_letter_code
_entity_poly.pdbx_strand_id
1 'polypeptide(L)'
;MPINSVEINKRIREIFRDNDINEFRQFIRNNNLQIKDLNNENFDILVFSIENDASINIIEYIICKCKYKTLNYIVNEYPEYKRKTPLLSAIGRSNFKVANYLIEYGADINYIVNDERKQILNIYKNVKYVLYKELF
;
A
#
# COMPACT_ATOMS: atom_id res chain seq x y z
N MET A 1 -19.13 -16.46 -15.75
CA MET A 1 -19.09 -16.54 -14.28
C MET A 1 -18.35 -15.32 -13.76
N PRO A 2 -18.77 -14.68 -12.66
CA PRO A 2 -17.99 -13.60 -12.05
C PRO A 2 -16.61 -14.11 -11.64
N ILE A 3 -15.58 -13.31 -11.91
CA ILE A 3 -14.20 -13.60 -11.51
C ILE A 3 -14.11 -13.66 -9.98
N ASN A 4 -13.44 -14.67 -9.42
CA ASN A 4 -13.31 -14.82 -7.96
C ASN A 4 -12.16 -13.96 -7.41
N SER A 5 -12.13 -13.74 -6.09
CA SER A 5 -11.14 -12.86 -5.43
C SER A 5 -9.68 -13.32 -5.60
N VAL A 6 -9.44 -14.64 -5.68
CA VAL A 6 -8.10 -15.18 -5.90
C VAL A 6 -7.57 -14.81 -7.28
N GLU A 7 -8.41 -14.97 -8.31
CA GLU A 7 -8.06 -14.63 -9.68
C GLU A 7 -7.93 -13.11 -9.87
N ILE A 8 -8.79 -12.32 -9.21
CA ILE A 8 -8.67 -10.85 -9.16
C ILE A 8 -7.30 -10.46 -8.62
N ASN A 9 -6.90 -10.98 -7.45
CA ASN A 9 -5.65 -10.61 -6.80
C ASN A 9 -4.42 -11.04 -7.61
N LYS A 10 -4.49 -12.20 -8.28
CA LYS A 10 -3.45 -12.66 -9.19
C LYS A 10 -3.30 -11.69 -10.37
N ARG A 11 -4.40 -11.34 -11.04
CA ARG A 11 -4.37 -10.44 -12.20
C ARG A 11 -3.90 -9.05 -11.84
N ILE A 12 -4.37 -8.50 -10.72
CA ILE A 12 -3.93 -7.20 -10.21
C ILE A 12 -2.41 -7.20 -9.95
N ARG A 13 -1.86 -8.29 -9.41
CA ARG A 13 -0.41 -8.41 -9.18
C ARG A 13 0.40 -8.33 -10.47
N GLU A 14 -0.06 -8.99 -11.53
CA GLU A 14 0.58 -8.94 -12.85
C GLU A 14 0.60 -7.51 -13.38
N ILE A 15 -0.56 -6.84 -13.34
CA ILE A 15 -0.71 -5.44 -13.77
C ILE A 15 0.22 -4.50 -13.00
N PHE A 16 0.40 -4.72 -11.70
CA PHE A 16 1.31 -3.90 -10.88
C PHE A 16 2.77 -4.08 -11.25
N ARG A 17 3.19 -5.30 -11.60
CA ARG A 17 4.55 -5.58 -12.10
C ARG A 17 4.80 -4.89 -13.44
N ASP A 18 3.80 -4.93 -14.31
CA ASP A 18 3.86 -4.32 -15.64
C ASP A 18 3.72 -2.78 -15.58
N ASN A 19 3.29 -2.25 -14.42
CA ASN A 19 3.18 -0.82 -14.12
C ASN A 19 2.24 -0.04 -15.05
N ASP A 20 1.28 -0.73 -15.68
CA ASP A 20 0.32 -0.12 -16.60
C ASP A 20 -0.98 0.32 -15.89
N ILE A 21 -1.09 1.63 -15.64
CA ILE A 21 -2.30 2.24 -15.07
C ILE A 21 -3.54 2.10 -15.97
N ASN A 22 -3.38 2.09 -17.29
CA ASN A 22 -4.50 1.95 -18.22
C ASN A 22 -5.03 0.53 -18.17
N GLU A 23 -4.15 -0.46 -18.10
CA GLU A 23 -4.55 -1.84 -17.89
C GLU A 23 -5.29 -2.03 -16.56
N PHE A 24 -4.78 -1.45 -15.47
CA PHE A 24 -5.47 -1.48 -14.18
C PHE A 24 -6.88 -0.89 -14.27
N ARG A 25 -7.04 0.28 -14.89
CA ARG A 25 -8.34 0.94 -15.07
C ARG A 25 -9.29 0.10 -15.93
N GLN A 26 -8.79 -0.48 -17.02
CA GLN A 26 -9.59 -1.35 -17.89
C GLN A 26 -10.03 -2.62 -17.15
N PHE A 27 -9.13 -3.25 -16.40
CA PHE A 27 -9.44 -4.44 -15.62
C PHE A 27 -10.54 -4.18 -14.58
N ILE A 28 -10.43 -3.09 -13.82
CA ILE A 28 -11.46 -2.68 -12.85
C ILE A 28 -12.80 -2.43 -13.56
N ARG A 29 -12.79 -1.70 -14.68
CA ARG A 29 -14.02 -1.37 -15.43
C ARG A 29 -14.69 -2.61 -16.03
N ASN A 30 -13.93 -3.47 -16.71
CA ASN A 30 -14.47 -4.63 -17.44
C ASN A 30 -15.06 -5.68 -16.48
N ASN A 31 -14.58 -5.73 -15.24
CA ASN A 31 -15.10 -6.62 -14.21
C ASN A 31 -16.11 -5.94 -13.28
N ASN A 32 -16.53 -4.69 -13.57
CA ASN A 32 -17.45 -3.90 -12.75
C ASN A 32 -17.05 -3.83 -11.26
N LEU A 33 -15.74 -3.74 -10.99
CA LEU A 33 -15.21 -3.73 -9.63
C LEU A 33 -15.23 -2.32 -9.04
N GLN A 34 -15.54 -2.23 -7.76
CA GLN A 34 -15.27 -1.04 -6.95
C GLN A 34 -14.00 -1.29 -6.15
N ILE A 35 -12.99 -0.41 -6.32
CA ILE A 35 -11.66 -0.64 -5.74
C ILE A 35 -11.70 -0.76 -4.22
N LYS A 36 -12.53 0.07 -3.57
CA LYS A 36 -12.74 0.01 -2.11
C LYS A 36 -13.28 -1.35 -1.62
N ASP A 37 -14.04 -2.05 -2.46
CA ASP A 37 -14.69 -3.32 -2.10
C ASP A 37 -13.73 -4.51 -2.30
N LEU A 38 -12.52 -4.27 -2.83
CA LEU A 38 -11.43 -5.25 -2.83
C LEU A 38 -10.83 -5.43 -1.42
N ASN A 39 -10.94 -4.40 -0.57
CA ASN A 39 -10.40 -4.42 0.77
C ASN A 39 -11.24 -5.29 1.70
N ASN A 40 -10.57 -6.01 2.59
CA ASN A 40 -11.17 -6.77 3.68
C ASN A 40 -10.24 -6.76 4.90
N GLU A 41 -10.58 -7.49 5.95
CA GLU A 41 -9.82 -7.52 7.20
C GLU A 41 -8.34 -7.89 7.00
N ASN A 42 -8.05 -8.76 6.02
CA ASN A 42 -6.72 -9.34 5.80
C ASN A 42 -6.04 -8.85 4.53
N PHE A 43 -6.72 -8.04 3.72
CA PHE A 43 -6.21 -7.56 2.43
C PHE A 43 -6.61 -6.10 2.22
N ASP A 44 -5.64 -5.28 1.84
CA ASP A 44 -5.86 -3.89 1.44
C ASP A 44 -5.11 -3.62 0.14
N ILE A 45 -5.83 -3.11 -0.85
CA ILE A 45 -5.32 -2.89 -2.20
C ILE A 45 -4.21 -1.84 -2.25
N LEU A 46 -4.26 -0.82 -1.37
CA LEU A 46 -3.20 0.17 -1.26
C LEU A 46 -1.91 -0.47 -0.73
N VAL A 47 -1.96 -1.15 0.42
CA VAL A 47 -0.80 -1.87 0.95
C VAL A 47 -0.27 -2.90 -0.05
N PHE A 48 -1.16 -3.66 -0.69
CA PHE A 48 -0.78 -4.67 -1.69
C PHE A 48 -0.08 -4.05 -2.90
N SER A 49 -0.55 -2.91 -3.40
CA SER A 49 0.06 -2.20 -4.53
C SER A 49 1.46 -1.68 -4.20
N ILE A 50 1.67 -1.15 -2.99
CA ILE A 50 2.97 -0.69 -2.51
C ILE A 50 3.97 -1.84 -2.43
N GLU A 51 3.55 -2.99 -1.89
CA GLU A 51 4.43 -4.15 -1.70
C GLU A 51 4.78 -4.89 -3.00
N ASN A 52 4.01 -4.65 -4.06
CA ASN A 52 4.27 -5.17 -5.41
C ASN A 52 4.81 -4.09 -6.36
N ASP A 53 5.41 -3.04 -5.81
CA ASP A 53 6.12 -1.97 -6.53
C ASP A 53 5.28 -1.29 -7.63
N ALA A 54 3.97 -1.16 -7.42
CA ALA A 54 3.10 -0.45 -8.35
C ALA A 54 3.54 1.02 -8.47
N SER A 55 3.39 1.57 -9.68
CA SER A 55 3.78 2.94 -9.99
C SER A 55 3.02 3.95 -9.15
N ILE A 56 3.62 5.12 -8.92
CA ILE A 56 3.00 6.20 -8.14
C ILE A 56 1.61 6.59 -8.68
N ASN A 57 1.42 6.54 -10.00
CA ASN A 57 0.13 6.84 -10.65
C ASN A 57 -0.96 5.83 -10.27
N ILE A 58 -0.60 4.56 -10.06
CA ILE A 58 -1.52 3.52 -9.57
C ILE A 58 -1.84 3.77 -8.08
N ILE A 59 -0.83 4.11 -7.28
CA ILE A 59 -1.01 4.46 -5.86
C ILE A 59 -1.96 5.66 -5.70
N GLU A 60 -1.70 6.75 -6.44
CA GLU A 60 -2.54 7.95 -6.50
C GLU A 60 -3.99 7.61 -6.87
N TYR A 61 -4.16 6.80 -7.91
CA TYR A 61 -5.47 6.39 -8.39
C TYR A 61 -6.23 5.57 -7.33
N ILE A 62 -5.56 4.62 -6.65
CA ILE A 62 -6.15 3.82 -5.57
C ILE A 62 -6.60 4.71 -4.42
N ILE A 63 -5.74 5.61 -3.91
CA ILE A 63 -6.09 6.51 -2.80
C ILE A 63 -7.30 7.37 -3.15
N CYS A 64 -7.32 7.94 -4.35
CA CYS A 64 -8.42 8.76 -4.86
C CYS A 64 -9.76 7.98 -4.94
N LYS A 65 -9.73 6.73 -5.42
CA LYS A 65 -10.94 5.92 -5.60
C LYS A 65 -11.43 5.23 -4.34
N CYS A 66 -10.54 4.85 -3.43
CA CYS A 66 -10.92 4.22 -2.17
C CYS A 66 -11.47 5.21 -1.13
N LYS A 67 -11.10 6.50 -1.22
CA LYS A 67 -11.52 7.54 -0.27
C LYS A 67 -11.24 7.14 1.19
N TYR A 68 -10.01 6.68 1.44
CA TYR A 68 -9.55 6.34 2.79
C TYR A 68 -9.82 7.49 3.77
N LYS A 69 -10.43 7.20 4.93
CA LYS A 69 -10.67 8.21 5.98
C LYS A 69 -9.36 8.75 6.56
N THR A 70 -8.34 7.90 6.62
CA THR A 70 -6.98 8.20 7.05
C THR A 70 -6.03 7.17 6.43
N LEU A 71 -4.76 7.51 6.30
CA LEU A 71 -3.68 6.57 5.95
C LEU A 71 -3.03 5.92 7.18
N ASN A 72 -3.50 6.27 8.38
CA ASN A 72 -3.01 5.79 9.67
C ASN A 72 -3.85 4.60 10.16
N TYR A 73 -3.75 3.49 9.44
CA TYR A 73 -4.45 2.24 9.75
C TYR A 73 -3.54 1.02 9.63
N ILE A 74 -3.97 -0.09 10.22
CA ILE A 74 -3.23 -1.34 10.27
C ILE A 74 -3.99 -2.41 9.48
N VAL A 75 -3.27 -3.13 8.62
CA VAL A 75 -3.73 -4.32 7.91
C VAL A 75 -3.07 -5.54 8.53
N ASN A 76 -3.88 -6.54 8.90
CA ASN A 76 -3.39 -7.78 9.50
C ASN A 76 -3.27 -8.84 8.41
N GLU A 77 -2.06 -9.22 8.04
CA GLU A 77 -1.86 -10.30 7.07
C GLU A 77 -1.90 -11.66 7.79
N TYR A 78 -2.91 -12.46 7.47
CA TYR A 78 -3.05 -13.85 7.91
C TYR A 78 -2.49 -14.81 6.85
N PRO A 79 -1.80 -15.92 7.23
CA PRO A 79 -1.53 -16.41 8.59
C PRO A 79 -0.21 -15.89 9.19
N GLU A 80 0.49 -14.96 8.54
CA GLU A 80 1.83 -14.55 8.96
C GLU A 80 1.83 -13.63 10.20
N TYR A 81 0.65 -13.22 10.67
CA TYR A 81 0.44 -12.26 11.76
C TYR A 81 1.28 -10.98 11.58
N LYS A 82 1.50 -10.59 10.32
CA LYS A 82 2.23 -9.39 9.96
C LYS A 82 1.25 -8.22 9.96
N ARG A 83 1.51 -7.26 10.82
CA ARG A 83 0.78 -5.99 10.89
C ARG A 83 1.50 -4.96 10.01
N LYS A 84 0.78 -4.40 9.04
CA LYS A 84 1.30 -3.48 8.03
C LYS A 84 0.56 -2.15 8.10
N THR A 85 1.24 -1.07 7.76
CA THR A 85 0.62 0.24 7.47
C THR A 85 1.06 0.66 6.08
N PRO A 86 0.29 1.48 5.34
CA PRO A 86 0.70 1.95 4.02
C PRO A 86 2.11 2.55 4.04
N LEU A 87 2.40 3.40 5.02
CA LEU A 87 3.70 4.06 5.14
C LEU A 87 4.83 3.08 5.49
N LEU A 88 4.62 2.17 6.46
CA LEU A 88 5.65 1.18 6.80
C LEU A 88 5.92 0.21 5.66
N SER A 89 4.92 -0.16 4.87
CA SER A 89 5.14 -0.97 3.67
C SER A 89 6.01 -0.20 2.66
N ALA A 90 5.74 1.09 2.41
CA ALA A 90 6.56 1.90 1.49
C ALA A 90 8.01 2.04 1.97
N ILE A 91 8.21 2.33 3.25
CA ILE A 91 9.54 2.42 3.88
C ILE A 91 10.23 1.05 3.86
N GLY A 92 9.50 -0.03 4.14
CA GLY A 92 10.00 -1.40 4.10
C GLY A 92 10.50 -1.82 2.72
N ARG A 93 9.87 -1.31 1.65
CA ARG A 93 10.28 -1.47 0.26
C ARG A 93 11.39 -0.49 -0.17
N SER A 94 11.86 0.40 0.72
CA SER A 94 12.75 1.52 0.39
C SER A 94 12.19 2.42 -0.74
N ASN A 95 10.88 2.46 -0.92
CA ASN A 95 10.22 3.29 -1.93
C ASN A 95 9.93 4.67 -1.34
N PHE A 96 10.98 5.48 -1.21
CA PHE A 96 10.90 6.80 -0.57
C PHE A 96 10.03 7.79 -1.34
N LYS A 97 9.85 7.61 -2.65
CA LYS A 97 8.92 8.41 -3.44
C LYS A 97 7.48 8.18 -2.97
N VAL A 98 7.06 6.92 -2.85
CA VAL A 98 5.74 6.57 -2.32
C VAL A 98 5.62 6.96 -0.84
N ALA A 99 6.67 6.76 -0.03
CA ALA A 99 6.65 7.16 1.38
C ALA A 99 6.42 8.67 1.55
N ASN A 100 7.13 9.52 0.79
CA ASN A 100 6.91 10.97 0.79
C ASN A 100 5.49 11.31 0.38
N TYR A 101 5.00 10.71 -0.71
CA TYR A 101 3.64 10.93 -1.18
C TYR A 101 2.58 10.58 -0.11
N LEU A 102 2.74 9.45 0.59
CA LEU A 102 1.83 9.07 1.68
C LEU A 102 1.86 10.08 2.84
N ILE A 103 3.04 10.59 3.20
CA ILE A 103 3.20 11.62 4.25
C ILE A 103 2.54 12.94 3.82
N GLU A 104 2.74 13.37 2.58
CA GLU A 104 2.06 14.54 2.00
C GLU A 104 0.54 14.38 2.01
N TYR A 105 0.04 13.15 1.87
CA TYR A 105 -1.38 12.79 1.99
C TYR A 105 -1.84 12.51 3.43
N GLY A 106 -1.04 12.87 4.45
CA GLY A 106 -1.44 12.84 5.85
C GLY A 106 -1.15 11.53 6.58
N ALA A 107 -0.30 10.65 6.03
CA ALA A 107 0.24 9.53 6.78
C ALA A 107 1.20 10.05 7.86
N ASP A 108 0.96 9.66 9.11
CA ASP A 108 1.78 10.01 10.26
C ASP A 108 2.95 9.04 10.36
N ILE A 109 4.17 9.57 10.24
CA ILE A 109 5.41 8.80 10.38
C ILE A 109 5.57 8.16 11.77
N ASN A 110 4.92 8.71 12.78
CA ASN A 110 4.88 8.19 14.14
C ASN A 110 3.71 7.24 14.38
N TYR A 111 2.89 6.94 13.35
CA TYR A 111 1.85 5.93 13.45
C TYR A 111 2.47 4.53 13.50
N ILE A 112 2.76 4.09 14.72
CA ILE A 112 3.45 2.85 15.00
C ILE A 112 2.45 1.72 15.21
N VAL A 113 2.77 0.58 14.62
CA VAL A 113 2.11 -0.69 14.91
C VAL A 113 2.58 -1.17 16.29
N ASN A 114 1.66 -1.32 17.25
CA ASN A 114 1.95 -1.90 18.57
C ASN A 114 2.37 -3.38 18.44
N ASP A 115 3.65 -3.61 18.15
CA ASP A 115 4.35 -4.89 18.21
C ASP A 115 5.77 -4.56 18.70
N GLU A 116 6.01 -4.82 19.99
CA GLU A 116 7.18 -4.35 20.76
C GLU A 116 8.52 -4.71 20.10
N ARG A 117 8.57 -5.81 19.33
CA ARG A 117 9.79 -6.25 18.61
C ARG A 117 10.03 -5.50 17.30
N LYS A 118 8.98 -4.96 16.65
CA LYS A 118 9.10 -4.21 15.37
C LYS A 118 9.29 -2.71 15.57
N GLN A 119 8.98 -2.19 16.75
CA GLN A 119 9.20 -0.77 17.11
C GLN A 119 10.63 -0.31 16.85
N ILE A 120 11.65 -1.07 17.28
CA ILE A 120 13.06 -0.67 17.18
C ILE A 120 13.54 -0.64 15.72
N LEU A 121 13.17 -1.64 14.91
CA LEU A 121 13.52 -1.65 13.48
C LEU A 121 12.81 -0.52 12.71
N ASN A 122 11.58 -0.22 13.09
CA ASN A 122 10.80 0.86 12.47
C ASN A 122 11.35 2.25 12.83
N ILE A 123 11.73 2.47 14.09
CA ILE A 123 12.42 3.70 14.51
C ILE A 123 13.74 3.84 13.72
N TYR A 124 14.52 2.77 13.57
CA TYR A 124 15.77 2.83 12.80
C TYR A 124 15.53 3.17 11.31
N LYS A 125 14.50 2.60 10.69
CA LYS A 125 14.13 2.91 9.30
C LYS A 125 13.57 4.33 9.14
N ASN A 126 12.76 4.80 10.10
CA ASN A 126 12.23 6.16 10.12
C ASN A 126 13.35 7.19 10.32
N VAL A 127 14.28 6.93 11.26
CA VAL A 127 15.48 7.75 11.48
C VAL A 127 16.36 7.76 10.24
N LYS A 128 16.60 6.60 9.61
CA LYS A 128 17.33 6.53 8.33
C LYS A 128 16.62 7.38 7.27
N TYR A 129 15.32 7.24 7.09
CA TYR A 129 14.54 8.03 6.14
C TYR A 129 14.64 9.55 6.37
N VAL A 130 14.46 10.00 7.61
CA VAL A 130 14.61 11.42 7.98
C VAL A 130 16.04 11.91 7.71
N LEU A 131 17.06 11.12 8.06
CA LEU A 131 18.46 11.46 7.80
C LEU A 131 18.78 11.57 6.29
N TYR A 132 18.20 10.72 5.44
CA TYR A 132 18.37 10.83 3.98
C TYR A 132 17.64 12.04 3.37
N LYS A 133 16.54 12.49 4.00
CA LYS A 133 15.76 13.65 3.54
C LYS A 133 16.43 14.99 3.84
N GLU A 134 17.35 15.05 4.82
CA GLU A 134 18.15 16.26 5.10
C GLU A 134 19.46 16.35 4.29
N LEU A 135 19.82 15.29 3.54
CA LEU A 135 21.07 15.20 2.77
C LEU A 135 20.90 15.55 1.28
N PHE A 136 19.70 15.89 0.82
CA PHE A 136 19.37 16.33 -0.54
C PHE A 136 18.22 17.36 -0.51
#